data_AF-A0A1V4YSC5-F1
#
_entry.id   AF-A0A1V4YSC5-F1
#
_cell.length_a   1.000
_cell.length_b   1.000
_cell.length_c   1.000
_cell.angle_alpha   90.00
_cell.angle_beta   90.00
_cell.angle_gamma   90.00
#
_symmetry.space_group_name_H-M   'P 1'
#
loop_
_entity.id
_entity.type
_entity.pdbx_description
1 polymer ?
#
loop_
_entity_poly.entity_id
_entity_poly.type
_entity_poly.pdbx_seq_one_letter_code
_entity_poly.pdbx_strand_id
1 'polypeptide(L)'
;MILDFDENCIPVAVEILDASKVLNLSKDSLKKDFNVKMDISVDEDLIAIHAQFAFPNKKQIPVEKDFKTVNDINIPSREVGMVIGEF
;
A
#
# COMPACT_ATOMS: atom_id res chain seq x y z
N MET A 1 2.26 5.16 7.39
CA MET A 1 1.69 3.90 6.90
C MET A 1 1.97 2.85 7.95
N ILE A 2 1.03 1.94 8.16
CA ILE A 2 1.18 0.78 9.02
C ILE A 2 0.91 -0.44 8.12
N LEU A 3 1.78 -1.44 8.19
CA LEU A 3 1.66 -2.70 7.44
C LEU A 3 1.65 -3.82 8.48
N ASP A 4 0.56 -4.57 8.53
CA ASP A 4 0.39 -5.68 9.45
C ASP A 4 0.69 -7.00 8.76
N PHE A 5 1.36 -7.87 9.50
CA PHE A 5 1.72 -9.22 9.06
C PHE A 5 1.09 -10.26 9.98
N ASP A 6 0.75 -11.42 9.42
CA ASP A 6 0.31 -12.57 10.19
C ASP A 6 1.49 -13.36 10.82
N GLU A 7 1.17 -14.48 11.47
CA GLU A 7 2.15 -15.38 12.10
C GLU A 7 3.15 -16.01 11.11
N ASN A 8 2.86 -16.02 9.81
CA ASN A 8 3.73 -16.50 8.74
C ASN A 8 4.48 -15.35 8.04
N CYS A 9 4.42 -14.16 8.62
CA CYS A 9 4.94 -12.91 8.09
C CYS A 9 4.36 -12.55 6.72
N ILE A 10 3.12 -12.95 6.43
CA ILE A 10 2.40 -12.58 5.22
C ILE A 10 1.71 -11.24 5.48
N PRO A 11 1.86 -10.23 4.61
CA PRO A 11 1.15 -8.97 4.77
C PRO A 11 -0.37 -9.20 4.62
N VAL A 12 -1.14 -8.74 5.61
CA VAL A 12 -2.60 -8.97 5.68
C VAL A 12 -3.42 -7.69 5.71
N ALA A 13 -2.84 -6.57 6.17
CA ALA A 13 -3.53 -5.29 6.21
C ALA A 13 -2.57 -4.12 6.03
N VAL A 14 -3.08 -3.01 5.47
CA VAL A 14 -2.36 -1.74 5.32
C VAL A 14 -3.24 -0.60 5.77
N GLU A 15 -2.69 0.29 6.59
CA GLU A 15 -3.30 1.56 6.98
C GLU A 15 -2.47 2.75 6.49
N ILE A 16 -3.13 3.71 5.85
CA ILE A 16 -2.52 4.97 5.38
C ILE A 16 -3.05 6.13 6.23
N LEU A 17 -2.27 6.50 7.24
CA LEU A 17 -2.52 7.69 8.05
C LEU A 17 -2.51 8.94 7.16
N ASP A 18 -3.46 9.85 7.38
CA ASP A 18 -3.59 11.10 6.60
C ASP A 18 -3.64 10.86 5.07
N ALA A 19 -4.30 9.78 4.61
CA ALA A 19 -4.35 9.36 3.20
C ALA A 19 -4.70 10.49 2.20
N SER A 20 -5.57 11.43 2.58
CA SER A 20 -5.92 12.56 1.72
C SER A 20 -4.71 13.45 1.38
N LYS A 21 -3.80 13.63 2.35
CA LYS A 21 -2.56 14.39 2.14
C LYS A 21 -1.54 13.55 1.38
N VAL A 22 -1.37 12.29 1.77
CA VAL A 22 -0.40 11.36 1.14
C VAL A 22 -0.70 11.20 -0.36
N LEU A 23 -1.97 11.01 -0.72
CA LEU A 23 -2.42 10.79 -2.08
C LEU A 23 -2.77 12.08 -2.84
N ASN A 24 -2.72 13.24 -2.16
CA ASN A 24 -3.13 14.53 -2.70
C ASN A 24 -4.57 14.49 -3.28
N LEU A 25 -5.51 14.02 -2.47
CA LEU A 25 -6.92 13.83 -2.81
C LEU A 25 -7.82 14.53 -1.79
N SER A 26 -9.03 14.90 -2.22
CA SER A 26 -10.06 15.31 -1.26
C SER A 26 -10.48 14.13 -0.39
N LYS A 27 -10.85 14.39 0.87
CA LYS A 27 -11.38 13.36 1.78
C LYS A 27 -12.61 12.66 1.18
N ASP A 28 -13.43 13.38 0.42
CA ASP A 28 -14.61 12.80 -0.23
C ASP A 28 -14.26 11.78 -1.33
N SER A 29 -13.08 11.89 -1.94
CA SER A 29 -12.60 10.88 -2.90
C SER A 29 -12.25 9.55 -2.24
N LEU A 30 -11.91 9.57 -0.94
CA LEU A 30 -11.58 8.37 -0.14
C LEU A 30 -12.81 7.69 0.46
N LYS A 31 -13.99 8.34 0.42
CA LYS A 31 -15.25 7.78 0.94
C LYS A 31 -15.93 6.81 -0.03
N LYS A 32 -15.46 6.75 -1.27
CA LYS A 32 -15.96 5.84 -2.30
C LYS A 32 -14.99 4.70 -2.45
N ASP A 33 -15.48 3.55 -2.90
CA ASP A 33 -14.63 2.41 -3.21
C ASP A 33 -13.59 2.80 -4.27
N PHE A 34 -12.39 2.29 -4.10
CA PHE A 34 -11.26 2.49 -4.99
C PHE A 34 -10.44 1.21 -5.03
N ASN A 35 -9.74 1.01 -6.14
CA ASN A 35 -8.89 -0.16 -6.32
C ASN A 35 -7.46 0.18 -5.93
N VAL A 36 -6.79 -0.80 -5.33
CA VAL A 36 -5.39 -0.69 -4.96
C VAL A 36 -4.64 -1.94 -5.41
N LYS A 37 -3.51 -1.71 -6.06
CA LYS A 37 -2.48 -2.72 -6.26
C LYS A 37 -1.25 -2.32 -5.46
N MET A 38 -0.68 -3.25 -4.69
CA MET A 38 0.56 -3.04 -3.97
C MET A 38 1.54 -4.17 -4.28
N ASP A 39 2.79 -3.80 -4.58
CA ASP A 39 3.91 -4.71 -4.67
C ASP A 39 4.82 -4.44 -3.46
N ILE A 40 5.02 -5.45 -2.61
CA ILE A 40 5.77 -5.36 -1.36
C ILE A 40 7.05 -6.19 -1.52
N SER A 41 8.20 -5.55 -1.34
CA SER A 41 9.51 -6.19 -1.33
C SER A 41 10.12 -6.07 0.06
N VAL A 42 10.53 -7.19 0.62
CA VAL A 42 11.25 -7.25 1.89
C VAL A 42 12.64 -7.80 1.61
N ASP A 43 13.65 -7.05 2.01
CA ASP A 43 15.07 -7.43 2.03
C ASP A 43 15.56 -7.49 3.50
N GLU A 44 16.82 -7.89 3.69
CA GLU A 44 17.42 -8.00 5.04
C GLU A 44 17.32 -6.70 5.84
N ASP A 45 17.55 -5.54 5.19
CA ASP A 45 17.60 -4.24 5.86
C ASP A 45 16.38 -3.34 5.55
N LEU A 46 15.56 -3.68 4.56
CA LEU A 46 14.57 -2.76 3.98
C LEU A 46 13.23 -3.44 3.69
N ILE A 47 12.15 -2.73 3.98
CA ILE A 47 10.81 -3.02 3.47
C ILE A 47 10.42 -1.89 2.52
N ALA A 48 10.11 -2.24 1.27
CA ALA A 48 9.68 -1.33 0.23
C ALA A 48 8.27 -1.71 -0.27
N ILE A 49 7.44 -0.72 -0.50
CA ILE A 49 6.06 -0.89 -0.99
C ILE A 49 5.85 0.07 -2.15
N HIS A 50 5.49 -0.46 -3.30
CA HIS A 50 5.01 0.31 -4.44
C HIS A 50 3.49 0.14 -4.53
N ALA A 51 2.73 1.23 -4.34
CA ALA A 51 1.27 1.20 -4.31
C ALA A 51 0.67 2.06 -5.41
N GLN A 52 -0.29 1.50 -6.15
CA GLN A 52 -1.04 2.14 -7.22
C GLN A 52 -2.53 2.22 -6.82
N PHE A 53 -3.07 3.44 -6.74
CA PHE A 53 -4.44 3.69 -6.33
C PHE A 53 -5.28 4.20 -7.51
N ALA A 54 -6.34 3.46 -7.87
CA ALA A 54 -7.25 3.82 -8.94
C ALA A 54 -8.63 4.23 -8.37
N PHE A 55 -9.01 5.49 -8.59
CA PHE A 55 -10.26 6.06 -8.08
C PHE A 55 -11.29 6.20 -9.22
N PRO A 56 -12.55 5.75 -9.04
CA PRO A 56 -13.57 5.76 -10.11
C PRO A 56 -13.85 7.15 -10.70
N ASN A 57 -13.69 8.21 -9.90
CA ASN A 57 -13.98 9.58 -10.32
C ASN A 57 -12.80 10.27 -11.03
N LYS A 58 -11.62 9.62 -11.13
CA LYS A 58 -10.44 10.20 -11.78
C LYS A 58 -10.19 9.54 -13.12
N LYS A 59 -10.44 10.28 -14.19
CA LYS A 59 -10.52 9.73 -15.53
C LYS A 59 -9.21 9.24 -16.17
N GLN A 60 -8.00 9.29 -15.57
CA GLN A 60 -6.86 8.74 -16.33
C GLN A 60 -5.50 8.38 -15.72
N ILE A 61 -5.16 8.58 -14.44
CA ILE A 61 -3.85 8.10 -13.95
C ILE A 61 -3.98 7.58 -12.51
N PRO A 62 -3.62 6.32 -12.23
CA PRO A 62 -3.48 5.83 -10.86
C PRO A 62 -2.54 6.74 -10.07
N VAL A 63 -2.88 7.01 -8.80
CA VAL A 63 -1.93 7.68 -7.92
C VAL A 63 -0.90 6.64 -7.51
N GLU A 64 0.37 6.88 -7.81
CA GLU A 64 1.47 6.00 -7.39
C GLU A 64 2.15 6.55 -6.15
N LYS A 65 2.51 5.67 -5.22
CA LYS A 65 3.27 5.99 -4.01
C LYS A 65 4.25 4.89 -3.67
N ASP A 66 5.47 5.31 -3.41
CA ASP A 66 6.51 4.47 -2.83
C ASP A 66 6.62 4.74 -1.34
N PHE A 67 6.62 3.68 -0.55
CA PHE A 67 6.91 3.73 0.88
C PHE A 67 8.12 2.85 1.16
N LYS A 68 8.99 3.32 2.04
CA LYS A 68 10.21 2.60 2.45
C LYS A 68 10.41 2.75 3.94
N THR A 69 10.79 1.66 4.58
CA THR A 69 11.19 1.64 6.00
C THR A 69 12.27 0.59 6.22
N VAL A 70 12.97 0.68 7.33
CA VAL A 70 13.92 -0.34 7.76
C VAL A 70 13.20 -1.64 8.12
N ASN A 71 13.83 -2.79 7.87
CA ASN A 71 13.36 -4.09 8.33
C ASN A 71 13.88 -4.39 9.75
N ASP A 72 13.47 -3.59 10.73
CA ASP A 72 13.92 -3.68 12.13
C ASP A 72 13.26 -4.82 12.93
N ILE A 73 12.25 -5.47 12.37
CA ILE A 73 11.56 -6.63 12.96
C ILE A 73 11.96 -7.97 12.33
N ASN A 74 13.01 -7.98 11.48
CA ASN A 74 13.58 -9.17 10.84
C ASN A 74 12.57 -10.03 10.06
N ILE A 75 11.69 -9.39 9.28
CA ILE A 75 10.81 -10.09 8.35
C ILE A 75 11.68 -10.83 7.32
N PRO A 76 11.42 -12.13 7.04
CA PRO A 76 12.18 -12.86 6.03
C PRO A 76 11.99 -12.26 4.64
N SER A 77 13.09 -12.18 3.88
CA SER A 77 13.09 -11.61 2.53
C SER A 77 12.09 -12.29 1.61
N ARG A 78 11.30 -11.48 0.89
CA ARG A 78 10.23 -11.95 0.01
C ARG A 78 9.71 -10.83 -0.90
N GLU A 79 9.03 -11.22 -1.96
CA GLU A 79 8.21 -10.35 -2.78
C GLU A 79 6.76 -10.83 -2.74
N VAL A 80 5.82 -9.92 -2.48
CA VAL A 80 4.39 -10.21 -2.36
C VAL A 80 3.58 -9.17 -3.11
N GLY A 81 2.68 -9.62 -3.98
CA GLY A 81 1.66 -8.78 -4.60
C GLY A 81 0.36 -8.82 -3.79
N MET A 82 -0.20 -7.66 -3.48
CA MET A 82 -1.49 -7.51 -2.80
C MET A 82 -2.44 -6.69 -3.67
N VAL A 83 -3.68 -7.15 -3.79
CA VAL A 83 -4.76 -6.47 -4.53
C VAL A 83 -5.94 -6.28 -3.60
N ILE A 84 -6.48 -5.05 -3.57
CA ILE A 84 -7.69 -4.72 -2.82
C ILE A 84 -8.67 -4.02 -3.78
N GLY A 85 -9.85 -4.63 -3.97
CA GLY A 85 -10.92 -4.15 -4.88
C GLY A 85 -11.23 -5.12 -6.03
N GLU A 86 -12.32 -4.85 -6.77
CA GLU A 86 -12.69 -5.59 -7.99
C GLU A 86 -12.22 -4.80 -9.22
N PHE A 87 -11.41 -5.42 -10.08
CA PHE A 87 -10.87 -4.80 -11.30
C PHE A 87 -11.89 -4.76 -12.44
#